data_AF-A0A1F2THC5-F1
#
_entry.id   AF-A0A1F2THC5-F1
#
_cell.length_a   1.000
_cell.length_b   1.000
_cell.length_c   1.000
_cell.angle_alpha   90.00
_cell.angle_beta   90.00
_cell.angle_gamma   90.00
#
_symmetry.space_group_name_H-M   'P 1'
#
loop_
_entity.id
_entity.type
_entity.pdbx_description
1 polymer ?
#
loop_
_entity_poly.entity_id
_entity_poly.type
_entity_poly.pdbx_seq_one_letter_code
_entity_poly.pdbx_strand_id
1 'polypeptide(L)'
;MDKIALALGAERAGRVSARGGYFGAMQLLADIEARFRVPAGGGRPTDPRWIERRLVPLAPRTLKRLEMISAKVREQGGVRVEPMQLAALLLEKTTEQITEDEVAEFVRPKRRARR
;
A
#
# COMPACT_ATOMS: atom_id res chain seq x y z
N MET A 1 -16.51 24.94 -6.91
CA MET A 1 -16.35 23.51 -7.23
C MET A 1 -16.56 22.62 -6.01
N ASP A 2 -15.99 22.92 -4.85
CA ASP A 2 -16.20 22.09 -3.64
C ASP A 2 -17.66 22.07 -3.16
N LYS A 3 -18.43 23.15 -3.43
CA LYS A 3 -19.89 23.17 -3.26
C LYS A 3 -20.63 22.11 -4.10
N ILE A 4 -20.13 21.79 -5.29
CA ILE A 4 -20.76 20.79 -6.19
C ILE A 4 -20.48 19.39 -5.65
N ALA A 5 -19.24 19.11 -5.25
CA ALA A 5 -18.88 17.83 -4.63
C ALA A 5 -19.70 17.56 -3.36
N LEU A 6 -19.82 18.56 -2.48
CA LEU A 6 -20.64 18.47 -1.27
C LEU A 6 -22.13 18.24 -1.57
N ALA A 7 -22.69 18.97 -2.55
CA ALA A 7 -24.10 18.81 -2.95
C ALA A 7 -24.39 17.43 -3.58
N LEU A 8 -23.39 16.80 -4.19
CA LEU A 8 -23.49 15.46 -4.78
C LEU A 8 -23.10 14.34 -3.80
N GLY A 9 -22.78 14.64 -2.54
CA GLY A 9 -22.29 13.66 -1.57
C GLY A 9 -20.98 12.99 -1.98
N ALA A 10 -20.18 13.65 -2.82
CA ALA A 10 -18.96 13.12 -3.40
C ALA A 10 -17.71 13.74 -2.77
N GLU A 11 -16.62 12.98 -2.76
CA GLU A 11 -15.30 13.46 -2.34
C GLU A 11 -14.39 13.71 -3.55
N ARG A 12 -13.62 14.81 -3.52
CA ARG A 12 -12.73 15.17 -4.63
C ARG A 12 -11.42 14.37 -4.56
N ALA A 13 -11.33 13.30 -5.35
CA ALA A 13 -10.15 12.44 -5.44
C ALA A 13 -8.95 13.05 -6.20
N GLY A 14 -9.09 14.20 -6.87
CA GLY A 14 -7.97 14.83 -7.57
C GLY A 14 -8.33 16.08 -8.38
N ARG A 15 -7.30 16.71 -8.96
CA ARG A 15 -7.42 17.82 -9.94
C ARG A 15 -6.90 17.36 -11.29
N VAL A 16 -7.46 17.81 -12.40
CA VAL A 16 -6.96 17.54 -13.76
C VAL A 16 -6.39 18.82 -14.38
N SER A 17 -5.46 18.70 -15.32
CA SER A 17 -4.85 19.81 -16.05
C SER A 17 -5.69 20.26 -17.26
N ALA A 18 -6.56 19.38 -17.75
CA ALA A 18 -7.46 19.65 -18.87
C ALA A 18 -8.30 20.91 -18.67
N ARG A 19 -8.38 21.75 -19.71
CA ARG A 19 -9.20 22.96 -19.74
C ARG A 19 -10.47 22.73 -20.57
N GLY A 20 -11.52 23.52 -20.33
CA GLY A 20 -12.71 23.51 -21.17
C GLY A 20 -12.42 24.02 -22.59
N GLY A 21 -13.07 23.44 -23.61
CA GLY A 21 -12.93 23.83 -25.02
C GLY A 21 -13.02 22.64 -25.98
N TYR A 22 -12.91 22.90 -27.28
CA TYR A 22 -13.06 21.89 -28.35
C TYR A 22 -12.17 20.65 -28.20
N PHE A 23 -11.00 20.80 -27.58
CA PHE A 23 -10.06 19.70 -27.32
C PHE A 23 -9.96 19.29 -25.84
N GLY A 24 -10.80 19.84 -24.97
CA GLY A 24 -10.76 19.57 -23.53
C GLY A 24 -10.99 18.11 -23.18
N ALA A 25 -11.85 17.42 -23.93
CA ALA A 25 -12.09 15.99 -23.77
C ALA A 25 -10.84 15.14 -24.09
N MET A 26 -10.07 15.50 -25.12
CA MET A 26 -8.83 14.81 -25.48
C MET A 26 -7.73 15.05 -24.46
N GLN A 27 -7.64 16.26 -23.92
CA GLN A 27 -6.71 16.57 -22.82
C GLN A 27 -7.06 15.80 -21.55
N LEU A 28 -8.36 15.68 -21.23
CA LEU A 28 -8.82 14.89 -20.09
C LEU A 28 -8.51 13.40 -20.29
N LEU A 29 -8.74 12.87 -21.50
CA LEU A 29 -8.40 11.50 -21.83
C LEU A 29 -6.90 11.25 -21.64
N ALA A 30 -6.03 12.13 -22.12
CA ALA A 30 -4.59 12.02 -21.94
C ALA A 30 -4.17 12.07 -20.45
N ASP A 31 -4.77 12.97 -19.66
CA ASP A 31 -4.53 13.06 -18.22
C ASP A 31 -4.93 11.77 -17.48
N ILE A 32 -6.06 11.17 -17.87
CA ILE A 32 -6.57 9.89 -17.34
C ILE A 32 -5.63 8.76 -17.77
N GLU A 33 -5.28 8.66 -19.04
CA GLU A 33 -4.37 7.64 -19.56
C GLU A 33 -3.01 7.67 -18.87
N ALA A 34 -2.45 8.86 -18.63
CA ALA A 34 -1.19 9.01 -17.92
C ALA A 34 -1.28 8.54 -16.44
N ARG A 35 -2.39 8.85 -15.76
CA ARG A 35 -2.57 8.51 -14.33
C ARG A 35 -2.91 7.06 -14.09
N PHE A 36 -3.76 6.49 -14.93
CA PHE A 36 -4.15 5.09 -14.83
C PHE A 36 -3.22 4.18 -15.63
N ARG A 37 -2.14 4.72 -16.20
CA ARG A 37 -1.10 3.92 -16.85
C ARG A 37 -0.49 2.98 -15.83
N VAL A 38 -0.70 1.69 -16.05
CA VAL A 38 0.05 0.66 -15.34
C VAL A 38 1.54 0.91 -15.62
N PRO A 39 2.42 0.97 -14.60
CA PRO A 39 3.86 1.14 -14.80
C PRO A 39 4.38 0.12 -15.81
N ALA A 40 5.45 0.44 -16.54
CA ALA A 40 6.00 -0.43 -17.58
C ALA A 40 6.35 -1.86 -17.10
N GLY A 41 6.53 -2.05 -15.78
CA GLY A 41 6.72 -3.37 -15.15
C GLY A 41 5.45 -4.13 -14.79
N GLY A 42 4.25 -3.62 -15.11
CA GLY A 42 2.99 -4.15 -14.57
C GLY A 42 2.79 -3.81 -13.09
N GLY A 43 1.56 -3.93 -12.59
CA GLY A 43 1.28 -3.87 -11.14
C GLY A 43 0.03 -3.07 -10.76
N ARG A 44 -0.51 -3.38 -9.58
CA ARG A 44 -1.60 -2.61 -8.96
C ARG A 44 -1.09 -1.26 -8.45
N PRO A 45 -2.00 -0.27 -8.28
CA PRO A 45 -1.69 0.96 -7.56
C PRO A 45 -1.04 0.61 -6.22
N THR A 46 0.21 1.00 -6.07
CA THR A 46 0.95 0.96 -4.81
C THR A 46 0.64 2.26 -4.07
N ASP A 47 0.66 2.26 -2.73
CA ASP A 47 0.46 3.51 -1.98
C ASP A 47 1.45 4.56 -2.50
N PRO A 48 0.98 5.70 -3.03
CA PRO A 48 1.85 6.71 -3.63
C PRO A 48 2.81 7.36 -2.62
N ARG A 49 2.61 7.16 -1.31
CA ARG A 49 3.52 7.60 -0.24
C ARG A 49 4.73 6.68 -0.07
N TRP A 50 4.71 5.47 -0.64
CA TRP A 50 5.80 4.49 -0.53
C TRP A 50 6.96 4.85 -1.45
N ILE A 51 7.79 5.79 -1.00
CA ILE A 51 8.95 6.30 -1.74
C ILE A 51 10.25 5.54 -1.45
N GLU A 52 10.33 4.81 -0.34
CA GLU A 52 11.51 4.04 0.05
C GLU A 52 11.28 2.54 -0.13
N ARG A 53 12.25 1.85 -0.73
CA ARG A 53 12.22 0.40 -0.91
C ARG A 53 13.49 -0.23 -0.37
N ARG A 54 13.39 -0.89 0.78
CA ARG A 54 14.46 -1.69 1.39
C ARG A 54 14.09 -3.17 1.36
N LEU A 55 15.08 -4.03 1.12
CA LEU A 55 14.88 -5.47 1.15
C LEU A 55 14.88 -5.95 2.60
N VAL A 56 13.80 -6.60 3.01
CA VAL A 56 13.68 -7.22 4.33
C VAL A 56 13.78 -8.74 4.15
N PRO A 57 14.84 -9.40 4.65
CA PRO A 57 14.94 -10.85 4.59
C PRO A 57 13.92 -11.50 5.54
N LEU A 58 13.28 -12.56 5.07
CA LEU A 58 12.30 -13.33 5.85
C LEU A 58 12.75 -14.78 6.03
N ALA A 59 12.47 -15.33 7.20
CA ALA A 59 12.59 -16.78 7.40
C ALA A 59 11.54 -17.52 6.55
N PRO A 60 11.85 -18.70 5.98
CA PRO A 60 10.91 -19.45 5.14
C PRO A 60 9.55 -19.72 5.83
N ARG A 61 9.57 -19.99 7.14
CA ARG A 61 8.36 -20.18 7.96
C ARG A 61 7.44 -18.96 7.97
N THR A 62 8.02 -17.76 7.97
CA THR A 62 7.29 -16.49 8.02
C THR A 62 6.65 -16.22 6.67
N LEU A 63 7.39 -16.43 5.59
CA LEU A 63 6.87 -16.30 4.23
C LEU A 63 5.68 -17.25 4.00
N LYS A 64 5.83 -18.53 4.34
CA LYS A 64 4.74 -19.52 4.23
C LYS A 64 3.51 -19.11 5.03
N ARG A 65 3.70 -18.51 6.21
CA ARG A 65 2.59 -18.04 7.04
C ARG A 65 1.85 -16.87 6.38
N LEU A 66 2.57 -15.92 5.79
CA LEU A 66 1.99 -14.79 5.06
C LEU A 66 1.18 -15.27 3.86
N GLU A 67 1.71 -16.23 3.08
CA GLU A 67 1.02 -16.84 1.94
C GLU A 67 -0.33 -17.45 2.35
N MET A 68 -0.34 -18.25 3.42
CA MET A 68 -1.58 -18.84 3.94
C MET A 68 -2.61 -17.79 4.37
N ILE A 69 -2.17 -16.69 5.00
CA ILE A 69 -3.08 -15.63 5.43
C ILE A 69 -3.63 -14.88 4.20
N SER A 70 -2.78 -14.53 3.23
CA SER A 70 -3.22 -13.89 1.99
C SER A 70 -4.22 -14.74 1.20
N ALA A 71 -4.03 -16.06 1.15
CA ALA A 71 -4.96 -16.99 0.51
C ALA A 71 -6.34 -16.97 1.19
N LYS A 72 -6.36 -17.06 2.53
CA LYS A 72 -7.62 -16.99 3.30
C LYS A 72 -8.35 -15.66 3.11
N VAL A 73 -7.64 -14.54 3.13
CA VAL A 73 -8.24 -13.21 2.90
C VAL A 73 -8.86 -13.12 1.52
N ARG A 74 -8.19 -13.68 0.50
CA ARG A 74 -8.70 -13.73 -0.86
C ARG A 74 -9.96 -14.59 -0.97
N GLU A 75 -10.00 -15.74 -0.30
CA GLU A 75 -11.16 -16.64 -0.27
C GLU A 75 -12.37 -16.02 0.44
N GLN A 76 -12.14 -15.27 1.52
CA GLN A 76 -13.22 -14.77 2.38
C GLN A 76 -13.74 -13.38 1.99
N GLY A 77 -12.88 -12.49 1.47
CA GLY A 77 -13.17 -11.05 1.40
C GLY A 77 -13.29 -10.48 0.00
N GLY A 78 -13.10 -11.26 -1.07
CA GLY A 78 -13.05 -10.74 -2.46
C GLY A 78 -11.88 -9.79 -2.77
N VAL A 79 -11.16 -9.32 -1.74
CA VAL A 79 -9.98 -8.47 -1.86
C VAL A 79 -8.76 -9.37 -2.04
N ARG A 80 -8.16 -9.28 -3.23
CA ARG A 80 -6.87 -9.95 -3.52
C ARG A 80 -5.74 -9.14 -2.86
N VAL A 81 -4.99 -9.74 -1.95
CA VAL A 81 -3.78 -9.16 -1.35
C VAL A 81 -2.64 -10.13 -1.55
N GLU A 82 -1.51 -9.67 -2.09
CA GLU A 82 -0.33 -10.53 -2.26
C GLU A 82 0.46 -10.62 -0.93
N PRO A 83 1.21 -11.71 -0.67
CA PRO A 83 1.86 -11.96 0.62
C PRO A 83 2.76 -10.81 1.11
N MET A 84 3.48 -10.16 0.20
CA MET A 84 4.39 -9.05 0.53
C MET A 84 3.64 -7.74 0.80
N GLN A 85 2.47 -7.55 0.22
CA GLN A 85 1.61 -6.39 0.54
C GLN A 85 1.05 -6.54 1.95
N LEU A 86 0.63 -7.75 2.33
CA LEU A 86 0.24 -8.06 3.69
C LEU A 86 1.39 -7.82 4.67
N ALA A 87 2.61 -8.23 4.32
CA ALA A 87 3.79 -7.99 5.15
C ALA A 87 4.02 -6.49 5.39
N ALA A 88 3.93 -5.66 4.34
CA ALA A 88 4.07 -4.21 4.46
C ALA A 88 3.02 -3.60 5.40
N LEU A 89 1.74 -3.96 5.23
CA LEU A 89 0.65 -3.49 6.09
C LEU A 89 0.85 -3.89 7.57
N LEU A 90 1.33 -5.11 7.81
CA LEU A 90 1.63 -5.58 9.16
C LEU A 90 2.81 -4.80 9.77
N LEU A 91 3.85 -4.52 8.99
CA LEU A 91 4.99 -3.72 9.47
C LEU A 91 4.56 -2.31 9.84
N GLU A 92 3.78 -1.62 9.00
CA GLU A 92 3.25 -0.29 9.31
C GLU A 92 2.40 -0.33 10.59
N LYS A 93 1.41 -1.22 10.64
CA LYS A 93 0.52 -1.34 11.80
C LYS A 93 1.25 -1.67 13.09
N THR A 94 2.22 -2.59 13.06
CA THR A 94 2.99 -2.94 14.25
C THR A 94 3.89 -1.80 14.68
N THR A 95 4.49 -1.07 13.73
CA THR A 95 5.36 0.07 14.06
C THR A 95 4.57 1.22 14.69
N GLU A 96 3.32 1.43 14.31
CA GLU A 96 2.42 2.41 14.96
C GLU A 96 2.03 2.03 16.40
N GLN A 97 2.05 0.74 16.72
CA GLN A 97 1.55 0.20 18.00
C GLN A 97 2.66 -0.14 19.00
N ILE A 98 3.89 -0.35 18.53
CA ILE A 98 5.02 -0.77 19.35
C ILE A 98 5.61 0.42 20.12
N THR A 99 5.96 0.19 21.38
CA THR A 99 6.64 1.18 22.23
C THR A 99 8.16 0.98 22.24
N GLU A 100 8.92 2.03 22.58
CA GLU A 100 10.40 1.94 22.65
C GLU A 100 10.88 0.87 23.65
N ASP A 101 10.15 0.67 24.74
CA ASP A 101 10.46 -0.35 25.76
C ASP A 101 10.30 -1.78 25.22
N GLU A 102 9.26 -2.04 24.42
CA GLU A 102 9.07 -3.33 23.75
C GLU A 102 10.14 -3.59 22.70
N VAL A 103 10.56 -2.57 21.95
CA VAL A 103 11.69 -2.66 21.01
C VAL A 103 12.97 -3.05 21.73
N ALA A 104 13.23 -2.45 22.90
CA ALA A 104 14.41 -2.77 23.70
C ALA A 104 14.40 -4.24 24.17
N GLU A 105 13.23 -4.82 24.44
CA GLU A 105 13.10 -6.24 24.77
C GLU A 105 13.42 -7.14 23.56
N PHE A 106 12.95 -6.80 22.36
CA PHE A 106 13.22 -7.58 21.14
C PHE A 106 14.69 -7.60 20.73
N VAL A 107 15.41 -6.50 20.99
CA VAL A 107 16.82 -6.33 20.59
C VAL A 107 17.79 -6.83 21.67
N ARG A 108 17.32 -7.05 22.90
CA ARG A 108 18.19 -7.55 23.98
C ARG A 108 18.78 -8.91 23.60
N PRO A 109 20.12 -9.03 23.54
CA PRO A 109 20.75 -10.29 23.21
C PRO A 109 20.41 -11.31 24.31
N LYS A 110 19.80 -12.44 23.93
CA LYS A 110 19.65 -13.58 24.85
C LYS A 110 21.04 -13.96 25.34
N ARG A 111 21.32 -13.73 26.63
CA ARG A 111 22.57 -14.15 27.28
C ARG A 111 22.80 -15.63 26.94
N ARG A 112 23.83 -15.92 26.14
CA ARG A 112 24.27 -17.30 25.91
C ARG A 112 24.60 -17.90 27.27
N ALA A 113 23.89 -18.95 27.66
CA ALA A 113 24.32 -19.81 28.74
C ALA A 113 25.70 -20.35 28.35
N ARG A 114 26.74 -19.95 29.11
CA ARG A 114 28.07 -20.55 29.02
C ARG A 114 27.92 -22.01 29.45
N ARG A 115 28.23 -22.93 28.53
CA ARG A 115 28.60 -24.31 28.84
C ARG A 115 30.11 -24.41 28.76
#